data_AF-A0A0C5G8T0-F1
#
_entry.id   AF-A0A0C5G8T0-F1
#
_cell.length_a   1.000
_cell.length_b   1.000
_cell.length_c   1.000
_cell.angle_alpha   90.00
_cell.angle_beta   90.00
_cell.angle_gamma   90.00
#
_symmetry.space_group_name_H-M   'P 1'
#
loop_
_entity.id
_entity.type
_entity.pdbx_description
1 polymer ?
#
loop_
_entity_poly.entity_id
_entity_poly.type
_entity_poly.pdbx_seq_one_letter_code
_entity_poly.pdbx_strand_id
1 'polypeptide(L)'
;MTTDHTPTPAVRQIWQDNDPRSPNRYLKITAVDGTHATMRQVAITPQGATAVPSGARATRIRLDRLRPTSTGYRYIRTDPA
;
A
#
# COMPACT_ATOMS: atom_id res chain seq x y z
N MET A 1 16.01 -13.75 -12.25
CA MET A 1 14.92 -13.97 -11.27
C MET A 1 15.22 -13.11 -10.06
N THR A 2 14.74 -11.87 -10.01
CA THR A 2 14.83 -11.05 -8.79
C THR A 2 13.72 -11.50 -7.85
N THR A 3 14.08 -12.23 -6.81
CA THR A 3 13.17 -12.49 -5.68
C THR A 3 12.91 -11.16 -5.00
N ASP A 4 11.87 -10.45 -5.44
CA ASP A 4 11.33 -9.27 -4.78
C ASP A 4 10.81 -9.75 -3.42
N HIS A 5 11.64 -9.62 -2.38
CA HIS A 5 11.29 -10.03 -1.03
C HIS A 5 10.18 -9.10 -0.54
N THR A 6 8.94 -9.56 -0.66
CA THR A 6 7.77 -8.85 -0.15
C THR A 6 7.88 -8.81 1.37
N PRO A 7 8.01 -7.63 2.00
CA PRO A 7 8.20 -7.54 3.44
C PRO A 7 6.92 -7.98 4.16
N THR A 8 7.07 -8.41 5.43
CA THR A 8 5.90 -8.61 6.30
C THR A 8 5.11 -7.30 6.41
N PRO A 9 3.78 -7.32 6.15
CA PRO A 9 2.95 -6.13 6.26
C PRO A 9 3.01 -5.48 7.65
N ALA A 10 3.24 -4.16 7.68
CA ALA A 10 3.36 -3.38 8.90
C ALA A 10 2.82 -1.95 8.72
N VAL A 11 2.44 -1.31 9.82
CA VAL A 11 1.97 0.08 9.84
C VAL A 11 2.99 1.01 9.20
N ARG A 12 2.52 2.06 8.51
CA ARG A 12 3.30 3.05 7.73
C ARG A 12 3.93 2.55 6.44
N GLN A 13 3.79 1.27 6.10
CA GLN A 13 4.17 0.81 4.76
C GLN A 13 3.22 1.35 3.71
N ILE A 14 3.78 1.71 2.55
CA ILE A 14 3.07 2.17 1.37
C ILE A 14 3.12 1.08 0.31
N TRP A 15 1.96 0.77 -0.24
CA TRP A 15 1.77 -0.24 -1.26
C TRP A 15 1.04 0.36 -2.45
N GLN A 16 1.40 -0.10 -3.65
CA GLN A 16 0.75 0.28 -4.90
C GLN A 16 -0.20 -0.82 -5.35
N ASP A 17 -1.40 -0.44 -5.77
CA ASP A 17 -2.34 -1.34 -6.43
C ASP A 17 -1.78 -1.72 -7.82
N ASN A 18 -1.66 -3.02 -8.09
CA ASN A 18 -1.21 -3.50 -9.40
C ASN A 18 -2.36 -3.62 -10.41
N ASP A 19 -3.61 -3.37 -10.04
CA ASP A 19 -4.73 -3.42 -10.97
C ASP A 19 -4.55 -2.38 -12.10
N PRO A 20 -4.42 -2.79 -13.37
CA PRO A 20 -4.20 -1.87 -14.49
C PRO A 20 -5.36 -0.89 -14.70
N ARG A 21 -6.54 -1.16 -14.14
CA ARG A 21 -7.71 -0.25 -14.17
C ARG A 21 -7.57 0.90 -13.18
N SER A 22 -6.69 0.79 -12.20
CA SER A 22 -6.45 1.80 -11.16
C SER A 22 -4.97 2.20 -11.09
N PRO A 23 -4.42 2.76 -12.18
CA PRO A 23 -3.02 3.15 -12.21
C PRO A 23 -2.73 4.19 -11.12
N ASN A 24 -1.52 4.14 -10.54
CA ASN A 24 -1.03 5.10 -9.55
C ASN A 24 -1.86 5.18 -8.26
N ARG A 25 -2.60 4.13 -7.90
CA ARG A 25 -3.29 4.04 -6.61
C ARG A 25 -2.32 3.55 -5.53
N TYR A 26 -1.96 4.45 -4.61
CA TYR A 26 -1.11 4.15 -3.46
C TYR A 26 -1.91 4.11 -2.17
N LEU A 27 -1.57 3.17 -1.30
CA LEU A 27 -2.26 2.90 -0.04
C LEU A 27 -1.24 2.77 1.07
N LYS A 28 -1.43 3.51 2.17
CA LYS A 28 -0.61 3.42 3.38
C LYS A 28 -1.33 2.60 4.45
N ILE A 29 -0.65 1.62 5.04
CA ILE A 29 -1.17 0.85 6.18
C ILE A 29 -1.25 1.78 7.40
N THR A 30 -2.45 1.93 7.95
CA THR A 30 -2.70 2.70 9.18
C THR A 30 -2.93 1.81 10.40
N ALA A 31 -3.37 0.56 10.19
CA ALA A 31 -3.48 -0.45 11.24
C ALA A 31 -3.37 -1.86 10.63
N VAL A 32 -2.95 -2.83 11.42
CA VAL A 32 -2.97 -4.26 11.08
C VAL A 32 -3.74 -4.97 12.18
N ASP A 33 -4.69 -5.83 11.80
CA ASP A 33 -5.53 -6.59 12.70
C ASP A 33 -5.83 -7.98 12.11
N GLY A 34 -5.36 -9.02 12.82
CA GLY A 34 -5.51 -10.41 12.41
C GLY A 34 -5.04 -10.65 10.97
N THR A 35 -5.99 -10.91 10.08
CA THR A 35 -5.76 -11.23 8.66
C THR A 35 -5.87 -10.02 7.73
N HIS A 36 -6.05 -8.81 8.27
CA HIS A 36 -6.31 -7.61 7.48
C HIS A 36 -5.41 -6.43 7.85
N ALA A 37 -5.15 -5.57 6.87
CA ALA A 37 -4.63 -4.23 7.04
C ALA A 37 -5.74 -3.21 6.79
N THR A 38 -5.86 -2.21 7.67
CA THR A 38 -6.60 -0.98 7.37
C THR A 38 -5.64 -0.05 6.66
N MET A 39 -6.02 0.40 5.46
CA MET A 39 -5.18 1.22 4.60
C MET A 39 -5.92 2.49 4.17
N ARG A 40 -5.19 3.59 4.03
CA ARG A 40 -5.73 4.84 3.47
C ARG A 40 -5.01 5.20 2.18
N GLN A 41 -5.77 5.74 1.23
CA GLN A 41 -5.17 6.26 0.01
C GLN A 41 -4.23 7.42 0.31
N VAL A 42 -3.07 7.40 -0.34
CA VAL A 42 -2.08 8.47 -0.31
C VAL A 42 -1.70 8.83 -1.73
N ALA A 43 -1.36 10.10 -1.95
CA ALA A 43 -0.64 10.56 -3.13
C ALA A 43 0.85 10.61 -2.80
N ILE A 44 1.69 10.21 -3.75
CA ILE A 44 3.15 10.39 -3.66
C ILE A 44 3.49 11.61 -4.50
N THR A 45 4.04 12.65 -3.88
CA THR A 45 4.47 13.85 -4.60
C THR A 45 5.74 13.57 -5.41
N PRO A 46 6.11 14.42 -6.39
CA PRO A 46 7.37 14.29 -7.11
C PRO A 46 8.61 14.28 -6.20
N GLN A 47 8.53 14.94 -5.05
CA GLN A 47 9.57 14.99 -4.01
C GLN A 47 9.58 13.74 -3.11
N GLY A 48 8.69 12.78 -3.37
CA GLY A 48 8.58 11.56 -2.59
C GLY A 48 7.80 11.71 -1.28
N ALA A 49 7.18 12.85 -0.98
CA ALA A 49 6.35 12.99 0.21
C ALA A 49 5.01 12.26 0.05
N THR A 50 4.41 11.81 1.17
CA THR A 50 3.03 11.29 1.14
C THR A 50 2.04 12.36 1.57
N ALA A 51 1.00 12.56 0.78
CA ALA A 51 -0.14 13.40 1.12
C ALA A 51 -1.41 12.53 1.16
N VAL A 52 -2.31 12.79 2.12
CA VAL A 52 -3.60 12.11 2.16
C VAL A 52 -4.61 12.95 1.36
N PRO A 53 -5.17 12.44 0.25
CA PRO A 53 -6.18 13.17 -0.50
C PRO A 53 -7.41 13.48 0.36
N SER A 54 -8.00 14.67 0.17
CA SER A 54 -9.26 15.04 0.83
C SER A 54 -10.34 14.01 0.53
N GLY A 55 -11.03 13.52 1.56
CA GLY A 55 -12.07 12.50 1.43
C GLY A 55 -11.56 11.05 1.25
N ALA A 56 -10.24 10.81 1.32
CA ALA A 56 -9.69 9.46 1.23
C ALA A 56 -10.22 8.55 2.36
N ARG A 57 -11.03 7.56 1.96
CA ARG A 57 -11.61 6.56 2.85
C ARG A 57 -10.57 5.51 3.26
N ALA A 58 -10.72 5.02 4.48
CA ALA A 58 -10.02 3.82 4.90
C ALA A 58 -10.63 2.59 4.20
N THR A 59 -9.79 1.67 3.74
CA THR A 59 -10.17 0.40 3.13
C THR A 59 -9.53 -0.73 3.90
N ARG A 60 -10.27 -1.82 4.12
CA ARG A 60 -9.76 -3.03 4.75
C ARG A 60 -9.31 -4.02 3.66
N ILE A 61 -8.06 -4.44 3.70
CA ILE A 61 -7.44 -5.33 2.69
C ILE A 61 -6.86 -6.56 3.40
N ARG A 62 -7.06 -7.75 2.83
CA ARG A 62 -6.48 -8.99 3.36
C ARG A 62 -4.95 -8.97 3.19
N LEU A 63 -4.22 -9.39 4.21
CA LEU A 63 -2.75 -9.42 4.20
C LEU A 63 -2.18 -10.31 3.10
N ASP A 64 -2.88 -11.39 2.74
CA ASP A 64 -2.49 -12.28 1.65
C ASP A 64 -2.49 -11.59 0.27
N ARG A 65 -3.17 -10.45 0.09
CA ARG A 65 -3.14 -9.65 -1.15
C ARG A 65 -1.93 -8.72 -1.23
N LEU A 66 -1.22 -8.48 -0.14
CA LEU A 66 -0.04 -7.63 -0.08
C LEU A 66 1.18 -8.37 -0.62
N ARG A 67 1.12 -8.68 -1.91
CA ARG A 67 2.16 -9.34 -2.72
C ARG A 67 1.99 -8.94 -4.19
N PRO A 68 3.06 -8.87 -4.98
CA PRO A 68 3.02 -8.29 -6.33
C PRO A 68 2.46 -9.27 -7.38
N THR A 69 1.20 -9.68 -7.24
CA THR A 69 0.45 -10.38 -8.30
C THR A 69 -0.25 -9.36 -9.22
N SER A 70 -0.86 -9.84 -10.31
CA SER A 70 -1.58 -9.01 -11.30
C SER A 70 -2.73 -8.17 -10.72
N THR A 71 -3.31 -8.58 -9.59
CA THR A 71 -4.39 -7.86 -8.87
C THR A 71 -4.07 -7.65 -7.39
N GLY A 72 -2.81 -7.91 -7.02
CA GLY A 72 -2.29 -7.74 -5.68
C GLY A 72 -1.74 -6.34 -5.47
N TYR A 73 -0.94 -6.20 -4.43
CA TYR A 73 -0.30 -4.94 -4.09
C TYR A 73 1.21 -5.11 -4.08
N ARG A 74 1.92 -4.18 -4.71
CA ARG A 74 3.39 -4.12 -4.69
C ARG A 74 3.85 -3.22 -3.55
N TYR A 75 4.82 -3.70 -2.77
CA TYR A 75 5.48 -2.87 -1.75
C TYR A 75 6.30 -1.76 -2.44
N ILE A 76 6.18 -0.53 -1.94
CA ILE A 76 6.92 0.62 -2.47
C ILE A 76 8.01 1.06 -1.50
N ARG A 77 7.62 1.40 -0.27
CA ARG A 77 8.52 1.83 0.81
C ARG A 77 7.79 1.91 2.14
N THR A 78 8.54 2.13 3.21
CA THR A 78 8.00 2.49 4.53
C THR A 78 8.19 3.99 4.76
N ASP A 79 7.14 4.68 5.20
CA ASP A 79 7.20 6.11 5.55
C ASP A 79 8.06 6.29 6.82
N PRO A 80 9.03 7.23 6.87
CA PRO A 80 9.79 7.55 8.08
C PRO A 80 8.88 8.08 9.21
N ALA A 81 9.39 8.06 10.44
CA ALA A 81 8.60 8.29 11.65
C ALA A 81 8.37 9.77 11.88
#